data_AF-A0ABD2PZZ9-F1
#
_entry.id   AF-A0ABD2PZZ9-F1
#
_cell.length_a   1.000
_cell.length_b   1.000
_cell.length_c   1.000
_cell.angle_alpha   90.00
_cell.angle_beta   90.00
_cell.angle_gamma   90.00
#
_symmetry.space_group_name_H-M   'P 1'
#
loop_
_entity.id
_entity.type
_entity.pdbx_description
1 polymer ?
#
loop_
_entity_poly.entity_id
_entity_poly.type
_entity_poly.pdbx_seq_one_letter_code
_entity_poly.pdbx_strand_id
1 'polypeptide(L)' 'TCPETYDAATDTVNTPNYPSNYSQYADCTWTITSLDEEKSVTVTFTDFTLESEKFCEKDYVQLFDDNSMDL' A
#
# COMPACT_ATOMS: atom_id res chain seq x y z
N THR A 1 12.21 -3.21 -6.87
CA THR A 1 11.10 -4.18 -6.77
C THR A 1 10.49 -4.05 -5.40
N CYS A 2 9.17 -3.97 -5.32
CA CYS A 2 8.46 -4.08 -4.05
C CYS A 2 8.27 -5.56 -3.68
N PRO A 3 8.30 -5.93 -2.39
CA PRO A 3 7.85 -7.25 -1.94
C PRO A 3 6.37 -7.44 -2.26
N GLU A 4 5.93 -8.67 -2.53
CA GLU A 4 4.53 -8.95 -2.91
C GLU A 4 3.61 -9.14 -1.69
N THR A 5 4.11 -9.56 -0.54
CA THR A 5 3.29 -9.92 0.64
C THR A 5 3.91 -9.46 1.95
N TYR A 6 3.05 -9.03 2.89
CA TYR A 6 3.42 -8.56 4.22
C TYR A 6 2.46 -9.11 5.30
N ASP A 7 3.00 -9.39 6.48
CA ASP A 7 2.22 -9.73 7.66
C ASP A 7 1.78 -8.45 8.40
N ALA A 8 0.47 -8.24 8.46
CA ALA A 8 -0.15 -7.09 9.11
C ALA A 8 0.24 -6.92 10.58
N ALA A 9 0.64 -8.00 11.27
CA ALA A 9 0.97 -7.96 12.69
C ALA A 9 2.41 -7.50 12.98
N THR A 10 3.31 -7.66 12.02
CA THR A 10 4.76 -7.53 12.29
C THR A 10 5.49 -6.61 11.31
N ASP A 11 4.96 -6.41 10.11
CA ASP A 11 5.65 -5.67 9.07
C ASP A 11 5.23 -4.19 8.97
N THR A 12 6.13 -3.39 8.40
CA THR A 12 5.85 -2.02 7.95
C THR A 12 6.16 -1.92 6.47
N VAL A 13 5.16 -1.47 5.70
CA VAL A 13 5.31 -1.26 4.25
C VAL A 13 5.85 0.13 3.99
N ASN A 14 6.86 0.22 3.12
CA ASN A 14 7.43 1.49 2.67
C ASN A 14 7.49 1.52 1.15
N THR A 15 7.45 2.72 0.56
CA THR A 15 7.71 2.89 -0.86
C THR A 15 9.13 2.44 -1.21
N PRO A 16 9.38 1.95 -2.44
CA PRO A 16 10.74 1.79 -2.92
C PRO A 16 11.48 3.13 -2.78
N ASN A 17 12.62 3.10 -2.10
CA ASN A 17 13.51 4.23 -1.79
C ASN A 17 13.19 5.06 -0.54
N TYR A 18 12.11 4.80 0.20
CA TYR A 18 11.86 5.51 1.46
C TYR A 18 13.11 5.47 2.36
N PRO A 19 13.55 6.61 2.95
CA PRO A 19 12.84 7.88 3.10
C PRO A 19 13.01 8.89 1.95
N SER A 20 13.62 8.49 0.83
CA SER A 20 13.64 9.32 -0.39
C SER A 20 12.33 9.19 -1.18
N ASN A 21 12.15 10.06 -2.17
CA ASN A 21 10.99 10.01 -3.06
C ASN A 21 10.87 8.65 -3.76
N TYR A 22 9.63 8.21 -4.01
CA TYR A 22 9.35 7.06 -4.85
C TYR A 22 9.87 7.29 -6.28
N SER A 23 10.22 6.20 -6.96
CA SER A 23 10.65 6.26 -8.36
C SER A 23 9.51 6.73 -9.27
N GLN A 24 9.84 7.48 -10.32
CA GLN A 24 8.88 7.74 -11.40
C GLN A 24 8.38 6.41 -12.00
N TYR A 25 7.09 6.37 -12.34
CA TYR A 25 6.42 5.19 -12.90
C TYR A 25 6.46 3.96 -11.99
N ALA A 26 6.55 4.17 -10.67
CA ALA A 26 6.43 3.09 -9.71
C ALA A 26 5.02 2.48 -9.79
N ASP A 27 4.96 1.21 -10.16
CA ASP A 27 3.75 0.38 -10.12
C ASP A 27 4.02 -0.74 -9.12
N CYS A 28 3.38 -0.65 -7.95
CA CYS A 28 3.62 -1.53 -6.82
C CYS A 28 2.29 -2.04 -6.28
N THR A 29 2.20 -3.36 -6.11
CA THR A 29 1.07 -4.01 -5.46
C THR A 29 1.59 -4.80 -4.27
N TRP A 30 0.90 -4.67 -3.15
CA TRP A 30 1.22 -5.33 -1.89
C TRP A 30 -0.01 -6.05 -1.36
N THR A 31 0.14 -7.32 -1.00
CA THR A 31 -0.87 -8.06 -0.26
C THR A 31 -0.53 -7.98 1.23
N ILE A 32 -1.42 -7.39 2.03
CA ILE A 32 -1.26 -7.29 3.48
C ILE A 32 -2.25 -8.25 4.12
N THR A 33 -1.76 -9.26 4.83
CA THR A 33 -2.61 -10.31 5.42
C THR A 33 -2.37 -10.45 6.91
N SER A 34 -3.42 -10.78 7.67
CA SER A 34 -3.22 -11.33 9.01
C SER A 34 -3.11 -12.85 8.91
N LEU A 35 -2.17 -13.44 9.65
CA LEU A 35 -2.09 -14.91 9.81
C LEU A 35 -3.20 -15.46 10.74
N ASP A 36 -3.96 -14.58 11.38
CA ASP A 36 -5.07 -14.91 12.27
C ASP A 36 -6.38 -14.54 11.58
N GLU A 37 -7.14 -15.55 11.14
CA GLU A 37 -8.38 -15.39 10.37
C GLU A 37 -9.49 -14.66 11.15
N GLU A 38 -9.38 -14.56 12.48
CA GLU A 38 -10.36 -13.85 13.31
C GLU A 38 -10.04 -12.35 13.46
N LYS A 39 -8.93 -11.86 12.87
CA LYS A 39 -8.49 -10.47 12.96
C LYS A 39 -8.70 -9.70 11.67
N SER A 40 -9.04 -8.42 11.83
CA SER A 40 -9.05 -7.45 10.74
C SER A 40 -7.69 -6.77 10.59
N VAL A 41 -7.37 -6.36 9.37
CA VAL A 41 -6.19 -5.53 9.07
C VAL A 41 -6.57 -4.05 9.25
N THR A 42 -5.78 -3.31 10.04
CA THR A 42 -5.88 -1.85 10.13
C THR A 42 -4.68 -1.22 9.45
N VAL A 43 -4.93 -0.38 8.45
CA VAL A 43 -3.88 0.36 7.75
C VAL A 43 -3.76 1.76 8.33
N THR A 44 -2.54 2.16 8.72
CA THR A 44 -2.23 3.52 9.19
C THR A 44 -1.09 4.08 8.34
N PHE A 45 -1.33 5.24 7.72
CA PHE A 45 -0.29 5.98 7.03
C PHE A 45 0.47 6.85 8.03
N THR A 46 1.73 6.53 8.29
CA THR A 46 2.59 7.29 9.21
C THR A 46 3.38 8.40 8.52
N ASP A 47 3.64 8.25 7.22
CA ASP A 47 4.17 9.28 6.33
C ASP A 47 3.53 9.07 4.95
N PHE A 48 3.02 10.14 4.33
CA PHE A 48 2.26 10.07 3.08
C PHE A 48 2.44 11.35 2.27
N THR A 49 3.20 11.26 1.19
CA THR A 49 3.42 12.36 0.24
C THR A 49 3.39 11.82 -1.19
N LEU A 50 2.50 12.36 -2.02
CA LEU A 50 2.36 12.05 -3.46
C LEU A 50 2.34 13.34 -4.28
N GLU A 51 2.44 13.24 -5.61
CA GLU A 51 2.21 14.38 -6.51
C GLU A 51 0.79 14.94 -6.28
N SER A 52 0.70 16.27 -6.08
CA SER A 52 -0.58 16.93 -5.80
C SER A 52 -1.30 17.24 -7.10
N GLU A 53 -2.35 16.49 -7.38
CA GLU A 53 -3.24 16.72 -8.53
C GLU A 53 -4.71 16.48 -8.17
N LYS A 54 -5.60 17.05 -8.98
CA LYS A 54 -7.04 16.83 -8.79
C LYS A 54 -7.39 15.37 -9.13
N PHE A 55 -8.33 14.81 -8.39
CA PHE A 55 -8.88 13.46 -8.61
C PHE A 55 -7.82 12.34 -8.64
N CYS A 56 -6.61 12.57 -8.13
CA CYS A 56 -5.50 11.61 -8.10
C CYS A 56 -5.13 11.05 -9.49
N GLU A 57 -5.27 11.85 -10.55
CA GLU A 57 -5.04 11.42 -11.94
C GLU A 57 -3.57 11.14 -12.30
N LYS A 58 -2.63 11.44 -11.39
CA LYS A 58 -1.19 11.15 -11.56
C LYS A 58 -0.78 9.98 -10.68
N ASP A 59 -0.60 10.26 -9.40
CA ASP A 59 -0.13 9.30 -8.40
C ASP A 59 -1.22 9.06 -7.36
N TYR A 60 -1.39 7.80 -6.98
CA TYR A 60 -2.38 7.41 -5.99
C TYR A 60 -1.93 6.14 -5.24
N VAL A 61 -2.54 5.95 -4.07
CA VAL A 61 -2.54 4.66 -3.36
C VAL A 61 -3.98 4.23 -3.26
N GLN A 62 -4.25 2.99 -3.67
CA GLN A 62 -5.57 2.38 -3.60
C GLN A 62 -5.53 1.19 -2.65
N LEU A 63 -6.53 1.09 -1.78
CA LEU A 63 -6.71 -0.02 -0.86
C LEU A 63 -7.90 -0.85 -1.34
N PHE A 64 -7.68 -2.15 -1.49
CA PHE A 64 -8.70 -3.14 -1.82
C PHE A 64 -8.86 -4.07 -0.63
N ASP A 65 -10.10 -4.36 -0.27
CA ASP A 65 -10.44 -5.48 0.61
C ASP A 65 -10.74 -6.65 -0.33
N ASP A 66 -10.20 -7.85 -0.09
CA ASP A 66 -10.16 -8.97 -1.04
C ASP A 66 -11.56 -9.42 -1.55
N ASN A 67 -12.64 -8.96 -0.90
CA ASN A 67 -14.02 -9.10 -1.36
C ASN A 67 -14.50 -8.04 -2.38
N SER A 68 -13.65 -7.11 -2.84
CA SER A 68 -14.04 -6.00 -3.72
C SER A 68 -13.27 -5.89 -5.03
N MET A 69 -12.46 -6.90 -5.39
CA MET A 69 -12.04 -7.07 -6.79
C MET A 69 -13.16 -7.60 -7.70
N ASP A 70 -14.35 -7.90 -7.15
CA ASP A 70 -15.56 -8.11 -7.94
C ASP A 70 -16.26 -6.77 -8.22
N LEU A 71 -15.88 -6.13 -9.34
CA LEU A 71 -16.71 -5.67 -10.47
C LEU A 71 -15.95 -4.70 -11.37
#